data_AF-F7AW92-F1
#
_entry.id   AF-F7AW92-F1
#
_cell.length_a   1.000
_cell.length_b   1.000
_cell.length_c   1.000
_cell.angle_alpha   90.00
_cell.angle_beta   90.00
_cell.angle_gamma   90.00
#
_symmetry.space_group_name_H-M   'P 1'
#
loop_
_entity.id
_entity.type
_entity.pdbx_description
1 polymer ?
#
loop_
_entity_poly.entity_id
_entity_poly.type
_entity_poly.pdbx_seq_one_letter_code
_entity_poly.pdbx_strand_id
1 'polypeptide(L)'
;MNFSGKYQLQSQENFEAFMKAAGVPDDIIQKGKDVKSVSEIVQTGKHFKLTISTGTRVLVNEFTLGEECELETLTGEKVKVRIQLN
;
A
#
# COMPACT_ATOMS: atom_id res chain seq x y z
N MET A 1 7.87 -17.37 5.89
CA MET A 1 7.78 -16.17 6.75
C MET A 1 6.30 -15.85 6.95
N ASN A 2 5.89 -15.39 8.14
CA ASN A 2 4.52 -14.94 8.41
C ASN A 2 4.52 -13.42 8.50
N PHE A 3 3.83 -12.77 7.57
CA PHE A 3 3.69 -11.31 7.53
C PHE A 3 2.42 -10.82 8.24
N SER A 4 1.62 -11.72 8.82
CA SER A 4 0.39 -11.33 9.48
C SER A 4 0.68 -10.44 10.68
N GLY A 5 0.00 -9.29 10.74
CA GLY A 5 0.23 -8.31 11.78
C GLY A 5 -0.28 -6.93 11.40
N LYS A 6 -0.15 -6.00 12.36
CA LYS A 6 -0.49 -4.60 12.21
C LYS A 6 0.76 -3.75 12.37
N TYR A 7 1.05 -2.95 11.36
CA TYR A 7 2.26 -2.16 11.23
C TYR A 7 1.89 -0.69 11.14
N GLN A 8 2.61 0.16 11.85
CA GLN A 8 2.47 1.61 11.73
C GLN A 8 3.74 2.18 11.12
N LEU A 9 3.57 3.13 10.19
CA LEU A 9 4.68 3.86 9.61
C LEU A 9 5.48 4.59 10.71
N GLN A 10 6.75 4.22 10.85
CA GLN A 10 7.68 4.87 11.77
C GLN A 10 8.41 6.04 11.12
N SER A 11 8.95 5.81 9.93
CA SER A 11 9.67 6.80 9.13
C SER A 11 9.55 6.47 7.64
N GLN A 12 9.75 7.47 6.79
CA GLN A 12 9.82 7.34 5.34
C GLN A 12 10.86 8.32 4.80
N GLU A 13 11.55 7.93 3.73
CA GLU A 13 12.57 8.75 3.06
C GLU A 13 12.17 8.91 1.59
N ASN A 14 12.39 10.09 1.02
CA ASN A 14 12.07 10.41 -0.39
C ASN A 14 10.60 10.23 -0.81
N PHE A 15 9.65 10.18 0.14
CA PHE A 15 8.23 9.99 -0.14
C PHE A 15 7.66 11.07 -1.09
N GLU A 16 7.93 12.34 -0.82
CA GLU A 16 7.43 13.43 -1.68
C GLU A 16 7.95 13.31 -3.12
N ALA A 17 9.24 13.00 -3.28
CA ALA A 17 9.86 12.83 -4.60
C ALA A 17 9.27 11.64 -5.36
N PHE A 18 9.04 10.52 -4.68
CA PHE A 18 8.40 9.34 -5.26
C PHE A 18 6.97 9.64 -5.71
N MET A 19 6.16 10.27 -4.85
CA MET A 19 4.77 10.59 -5.18
C MET A 19 4.65 11.58 -6.34
N LYS A 20 5.57 12.55 -6.44
CA LYS A 20 5.67 13.46 -7.60
C LYS A 20 5.98 12.70 -8.88
N ALA A 21 6.96 11.81 -8.84
CA ALA A 21 7.33 10.99 -9.99
C ALA A 21 6.19 10.04 -10.42
N ALA A 22 5.36 9.61 -9.47
CA ALA A 22 4.15 8.83 -9.71
C ALA A 22 2.95 9.68 -10.21
N GLY A 23 3.13 10.99 -10.44
CA GLY A 23 2.09 11.86 -10.99
C GLY A 23 1.08 12.38 -9.96
N VAL A 24 1.36 12.26 -8.66
CA VAL A 24 0.44 12.74 -7.61
C VAL A 24 0.58 14.26 -7.46
N PRO A 25 -0.53 15.01 -7.48
CA PRO A 25 -0.52 16.46 -7.25
C PRO A 25 0.13 16.86 -5.92
N ASP A 26 0.89 17.96 -5.93
CA ASP A 26 1.57 18.52 -4.76
C ASP A 26 0.64 18.74 -3.56
N ASP A 27 -0.58 19.22 -3.80
CA ASP A 27 -1.54 19.49 -2.72
C ASP A 27 -2.01 18.22 -2.00
N ILE A 28 -2.08 17.09 -2.72
CA ILE A 28 -2.42 15.78 -2.15
C ILE A 28 -1.24 15.23 -1.35
N ILE A 29 -0.01 15.40 -1.86
CA ILE A 29 1.22 14.98 -1.18
C ILE A 29 1.38 15.71 0.15
N GLN A 30 1.23 17.05 0.15
CA GLN A 30 1.38 17.86 1.36
C GLN A 30 0.34 17.52 2.44
N LYS A 31 -0.88 17.12 2.05
CA LYS A 31 -1.92 16.67 3.00
C LYS A 31 -1.64 15.29 3.58
N GLY A 32 -0.96 14.42 2.83
CA GLY A 32 -0.73 13.02 3.21
C GLY A 32 0.61 12.74 3.88
N LYS A 33 1.63 13.58 3.66
CA LYS A 33 3.02 13.27 4.02
C LYS A 33 3.29 13.06 5.51
N ASP A 34 2.56 13.76 6.38
CA ASP A 34 2.72 13.69 7.83
C ASP A 34 1.78 12.65 8.48
N VAL A 35 0.92 12.02 7.67
CA VAL A 35 -0.05 11.04 8.14
C VAL A 35 0.63 9.69 8.29
N LYS A 36 0.70 9.18 9.53
CA LYS A 36 1.19 7.83 9.79
C LYS A 36 0.21 6.80 9.26
N SER A 37 0.58 6.11 8.18
CA SER A 37 -0.22 5.01 7.65
C SER A 37 -0.15 3.79 8.58
N VAL A 38 -1.23 3.03 8.62
CA VAL A 38 -1.33 1.76 9.32
C VAL A 38 -1.63 0.68 8.30
N SER A 39 -0.79 -0.35 8.23
CA SER A 39 -0.97 -1.51 7.35
C SER A 39 -1.31 -2.73 8.19
N GLU A 40 -2.41 -3.39 7.87
CA GLU A 40 -2.81 -4.66 8.45
C GLU A 40 -2.73 -5.74 7.38
N ILE A 41 -2.00 -6.81 7.69
CA ILE A 41 -1.79 -7.94 6.80
C ILE A 41 -2.43 -9.17 7.44
N VAL A 42 -3.29 -9.85 6.69
CA VAL A 42 -3.81 -11.17 7.01
C VAL A 42 -3.31 -12.13 5.96
N GLN A 43 -2.46 -13.08 6.35
CA GLN A 43 -1.90 -14.09 5.45
C GLN A 43 -2.50 -15.46 5.76
N THR A 44 -3.08 -16.11 4.74
CA THR A 44 -3.57 -17.49 4.79
C THR A 44 -2.91 -18.30 3.67
N GLY A 45 -1.85 -19.04 4.01
CA GLY A 45 -1.04 -19.74 3.02
C GLY A 45 -0.41 -18.76 2.02
N LYS A 46 -0.85 -18.84 0.76
CA LYS A 46 -0.43 -17.94 -0.34
C LYS A 46 -1.35 -16.75 -0.57
N HIS A 47 -2.49 -16.69 0.11
CA HIS A 47 -3.44 -15.60 0.00
C HIS A 47 -3.14 -14.52 1.03
N PHE A 48 -3.20 -13.28 0.58
CA PHE A 48 -2.94 -12.09 1.38
C PHE A 48 -4.10 -11.13 1.26
N LYS A 49 -4.52 -10.59 2.40
CA LYS A 49 -5.37 -9.41 2.48
C LYS A 49 -4.57 -8.30 3.15
N LEU A 50 -4.40 -7.21 2.42
CA LEU A 50 -3.66 -6.02 2.83
C LEU A 50 -4.65 -4.87 2.98
N THR A 51 -4.80 -4.37 4.20
CA THR A 51 -5.58 -3.18 4.51
C THR A 51 -4.63 -2.04 4.87
N ILE A 52 -4.65 -0.95 4.11
CA ILE A 52 -3.84 0.25 4.36
C ILE A 52 -4.76 1.40 4.74
N SER A 53 -4.58 1.93 5.95
CA SER A 53 -5.31 3.08 6.46
C SER A 53 -4.38 4.30 6.53
N THR A 54 -4.68 5.33 5.75
CA THR A 54 -3.93 6.60 5.74
C THR A 54 -4.89 7.76 6.00
N GLY A 55 -4.97 8.19 7.26
CA GLY A 55 -5.92 9.23 7.68
C GLY A 55 -7.35 8.74 7.55
N THR A 56 -8.15 9.39 6.70
CA THR A 56 -9.54 8.99 6.40
C THR A 56 -9.67 7.99 5.25
N ARG A 57 -8.60 7.74 4.50
CA ARG A 57 -8.61 6.79 3.37
C ARG A 57 -8.26 5.40 3.87
N VAL A 58 -9.06 4.42 3.46
CA VAL A 58 -8.83 2.99 3.71
C VAL A 58 -8.82 2.28 2.37
N LEU A 59 -7.73 1.56 2.10
CA LEU A 59 -7.51 0.78 0.89
C LEU A 59 -7.43 -0.70 1.29
N VAL A 60 -8.17 -1.56 0.61
CA VAL A 60 -8.15 -3.01 0.84
C VAL A 60 -7.82 -3.72 -0.45
N ASN A 61 -6.72 -4.46 -0.46
CA ASN A 61 -6.23 -5.23 -1.59
C ASN A 61 -6.11 -6.71 -1.19
N GLU A 62 -6.61 -7.61 -2.04
CA GLU A 62 -6.52 -9.05 -1.83
C GLU A 62 -5.83 -9.71 -3.02
N PHE A 63 -4.85 -10.58 -2.76
CA PHE A 63 -4.05 -11.22 -3.81
C PHE A 63 -3.52 -12.59 -3.40
N THR A 64 -3.18 -13.39 -4.40
CA THR A 64 -2.50 -14.68 -4.23
C THR A 64 -1.08 -14.59 -4.78
N LEU A 65 -0.10 -15.05 -4.01
CA LEU A 65 1.29 -15.07 -4.47
C LEU A 65 1.47 -15.89 -5.74
N GLY A 66 2.14 -15.29 -6.73
CA GLY A 66 2.46 -15.93 -8.00
C GLY A 66 1.34 -15.86 -9.05
N GLU A 67 0.18 -15.28 -8.73
CA GLU A 67 -0.94 -15.06 -9.66
C GLU A 67 -1.02 -13.59 -10.08
N GLU A 68 -1.53 -13.33 -11.29
CA GLU A 68 -1.84 -11.96 -11.73
C GLU A 68 -3.11 -11.49 -11.03
N CYS A 69 -3.10 -10.26 -10.54
CA CYS A 69 -4.24 -9.63 -9.91
C CYS A 69 -4.29 -8.14 -10.24
N GLU A 70 -5.44 -7.51 -10.00
CA GLU A 70 -5.63 -6.07 -10.10
C GLU A 70 -5.60 -5.47 -8.69
N LEU A 71 -4.70 -4.52 -8.44
CA LEU A 71 -4.60 -3.81 -7.17
C LEU A 71 -4.93 -2.34 -7.35
N GLU A 72 -5.62 -1.75 -6.38
CA GLU A 72 -5.80 -0.31 -6.31
C GLU A 72 -4.63 0.33 -5.58
N THR A 73 -4.11 1.42 -6.13
CA THR A 73 -3.01 2.21 -5.57
C THR A 73 -3.55 3.36 -4.70
N LEU A 74 -2.67 4.04 -3.96
CA LEU A 74 -3.07 5.20 -3.15
C LEU A 74 -3.60 6.39 -3.98
N THR A 75 -3.34 6.40 -5.29
CA THR A 75 -3.86 7.40 -6.24
C THR A 75 -5.27 7.09 -6.71
N GLY A 76 -5.78 5.88 -6.40
CA GLY A 76 -7.06 5.36 -6.90
C GLY A 76 -6.97 4.65 -8.25
N GLU A 77 -5.78 4.65 -8.86
CA GLU A 77 -5.54 3.91 -10.10
C GLU A 77 -5.42 2.42 -9.82
N LYS A 78 -5.93 1.61 -10.75
CA LYS A 78 -5.83 0.16 -10.69
C LYS A 78 -4.74 -0.35 -11.61
N VAL A 79 -3.91 -1.25 -11.10
CA VAL A 79 -2.76 -1.79 -11.82
C VAL A 79 -2.79 -3.31 -11.81
N LYS A 80 -2.46 -3.91 -12.96
CA LYS A 80 -2.23 -5.36 -13.05
C LYS A 80 -0.83 -5.68 -12.58
N VAL A 81 -0.72 -6.56 -11.59
CA VAL A 81 0.55 -6.92 -10.96
C VAL A 81 0.60 -8.39 -10.60
N ARG A 82 1.82 -8.89 -10.40
CA ARG A 82 2.10 -10.23 -9.89
C ARG A 82 3.04 -10.11 -8.71
N ILE A 83 2.60 -10.54 -7.53
CA ILE A 83 3.39 -10.45 -6.30
C ILE A 83 4.13 -11.76 -6.06
N GLN A 84 5.42 -11.67 -5.75
CA GLN A 84 6.29 -12.80 -5.47
C GLN A 84 7.09 -12.57 -4.18
N LEU A 85 7.42 -13.66 -3.48
CA LEU A 85 8.38 -13.67 -2.38
C LEU A 85 9.67 -14.30 -2.92
N ASN A 86 10.79 -13.61 -2.74
CA ASN A 86 12.12 -14.13 -3.06
C ASN A 86 12.73 -14.86 -1.87
#